data_AF-A0A261C062-F1
#
_entry.id   AF-A0A261C062-F1
#
_cell.length_a   1.000
_cell.length_b   1.000
_cell.length_c   1.000
_cell.angle_alpha   90.00
_cell.angle_beta   90.00
_cell.angle_gamma   90.00
#
_symmetry.space_group_name_H-M   'P 1'
#
loop_
_entity.id
_entity.type
_entity.pdbx_description
1 polymer ?
#
loop_
_entity_poly.entity_id
_entity_poly.type
_entity_poly.pdbx_seq_one_letter_code
_entity_poly.pdbx_strand_id
1 'polypeptide(L)'
;MEYVLLTEILIESNPLDEIKATIAKYPEDNVFRKKCEMAVAVREERPFDAIRIAVELNGGNAMAGFIAEQIERAFQSPSSLEDLDLAYFLQKFRRRVKGKHGNLKESDHAYIREKYNRNNQKLTINQKREIAEHLGVHESKVHSYVNNLRDRLRKQQRRREQAEKEASERIEGSYQSMSSLSNNFSES
;
A
#
# COMPACT_ATOMS: atom_id res chain seq x y z
N MET A 1 -16.43 -6.65 19.44
CA MET A 1 -17.61 -5.77 19.29
C MET A 1 -17.80 -5.35 17.83
N GLU A 2 -16.76 -4.85 17.14
CA GLU A 2 -16.85 -4.44 15.73
C GLU A 2 -17.38 -5.52 14.76
N TYR A 3 -16.86 -6.74 14.84
CA TYR A 3 -17.29 -7.85 13.99
C TYR A 3 -18.75 -8.27 14.23
N VAL A 4 -19.23 -8.17 15.48
CA VAL A 4 -20.60 -8.56 15.86
C VAL A 4 -21.59 -7.63 15.19
N LEU A 5 -21.34 -6.31 15.23
CA LEU A 5 -22.22 -5.32 14.63
C LEU A 5 -22.28 -5.43 13.10
N LEU A 6 -21.15 -5.70 12.44
CA LEU A 6 -21.10 -5.91 10.99
C LEU A 6 -21.86 -7.18 10.58
N THR A 7 -21.73 -8.26 11.35
CA THR A 7 -22.51 -9.49 11.11
C THR A 7 -24.00 -9.23 11.32
N GLU A 8 -24.39 -8.47 12.34
CA GLU A 8 -25.79 -8.08 12.59
C GLU A 8 -26.39 -7.23 11.46
N ILE A 9 -25.59 -6.35 10.83
CA ILE A 9 -26.01 -5.57 9.65
C ILE A 9 -26.31 -6.49 8.47
N LEU A 10 -25.48 -7.52 8.22
CA LEU A 10 -25.62 -8.42 7.08
C LEU A 10 -26.75 -9.45 7.22
N ILE A 11 -27.31 -9.62 8.43
CA ILE A 11 -28.46 -10.50 8.67
C ILE A 11 -29.74 -9.72 8.39
N GLU A 12 -30.43 -10.09 7.30
CA GLU A 12 -31.65 -9.41 6.82
C GLU A 12 -32.81 -9.38 7.82
N SER A 13 -32.87 -10.33 8.76
CA SER A 13 -33.93 -10.39 9.77
C SER A 13 -33.77 -9.40 10.92
N ASN A 14 -32.61 -8.76 11.07
CA ASN A 14 -32.37 -7.84 12.19
C ASN A 14 -32.97 -6.45 11.92
N PRO A 15 -33.58 -5.78 12.91
CA PRO A 15 -34.15 -4.45 12.71
C PRO A 15 -33.06 -3.40 12.45
N LEU A 16 -33.11 -2.77 11.27
CA LEU A 16 -32.13 -1.74 10.88
C LEU A 16 -32.16 -0.51 11.78
N ASP A 17 -33.30 -0.16 12.36
CA ASP A 17 -33.43 1.03 13.22
C ASP A 17 -32.61 0.89 14.51
N GLU A 18 -32.59 -0.29 15.12
CA GLU A 18 -31.81 -0.58 16.33
C GLU A 18 -30.30 -0.60 16.02
N ILE A 19 -29.95 -1.16 14.86
CA ILE A 19 -28.58 -1.19 14.33
C ILE A 19 -28.09 0.24 14.09
N LYS A 20 -28.86 1.08 13.39
CA LYS A 20 -28.54 2.49 13.13
C LYS A 20 -28.42 3.29 14.43
N ALA A 21 -29.31 3.08 15.40
CA ALA A 21 -29.22 3.71 16.72
C ALA A 21 -27.94 3.31 17.47
N THR A 22 -27.45 2.09 17.27
CA THR A 22 -26.18 1.64 17.85
C THR A 22 -24.97 2.22 17.12
N ILE A 23 -25.01 2.31 15.79
CA ILE A 23 -23.97 2.96 14.97
C ILE A 23 -23.85 4.45 15.33
N ALA A 24 -24.96 5.14 15.60
CA ALA A 24 -24.98 6.56 15.94
C ALA A 24 -24.26 6.90 17.26
N LYS A 25 -23.95 5.92 18.11
CA LYS A 25 -23.16 6.10 19.34
C LYS A 25 -21.67 6.36 19.06
N TYR A 26 -21.19 6.01 17.87
CA TYR A 26 -19.80 6.24 17.48
C TYR A 26 -19.63 7.67 16.91
N PRO A 27 -18.47 8.31 17.06
CA PRO A 27 -18.17 9.61 16.43
C PRO A 27 -18.26 9.56 14.89
N GLU A 28 -18.62 10.66 14.23
CA GLU A 28 -18.82 10.74 12.76
C GLU A 28 -17.54 10.50 11.94
N ASP A 29 -16.39 10.89 12.49
CA ASP A 29 -15.06 10.70 11.92
C ASP A 29 -14.50 9.28 12.14
N ASN A 30 -15.22 8.45 12.89
CA ASN A 30 -14.80 7.10 13.21
C ASN A 30 -14.88 6.19 11.96
N VAL A 31 -13.73 5.61 11.58
CA VAL A 31 -13.60 4.69 10.44
C VAL A 31 -14.53 3.47 10.56
N PHE A 32 -14.73 2.95 11.76
CA PHE A 32 -15.63 1.83 12.01
C PHE A 32 -17.11 2.23 11.83
N ARG A 33 -17.51 3.43 12.26
CA ARG A 33 -18.84 3.98 12.00
C ARG A 33 -19.11 4.06 10.49
N LYS A 34 -18.20 4.65 9.73
CA LYS A 34 -18.29 4.77 8.26
C LYS A 34 -18.40 3.40 7.57
N LYS A 35 -17.66 2.38 8.02
CA LYS A 35 -17.80 1.01 7.50
C LYS A 35 -19.19 0.43 7.77
N CYS A 36 -19.76 0.68 8.94
CA CYS A 36 -21.12 0.24 9.28
C CYS A 36 -22.18 1.01 8.47
N GLU A 37 -22.03 2.32 8.30
CA GLU A 37 -22.92 3.15 7.45
C GLU A 37 -22.88 2.70 5.99
N MET A 38 -21.70 2.32 5.47
CA MET A 38 -21.56 1.72 4.14
C MET A 38 -22.32 0.39 4.04
N ALA A 39 -22.19 -0.49 5.04
CA ALA A 39 -22.88 -1.78 5.06
C ALA A 39 -24.41 -1.62 5.16
N VAL A 40 -24.89 -0.65 5.96
CA VAL A 40 -26.31 -0.28 6.03
C VAL A 40 -26.80 0.26 4.68
N ALA A 41 -26.02 1.13 4.02
CA ALA A 41 -26.35 1.64 2.69
C ALA A 41 -26.46 0.52 1.65
N VAL A 42 -25.59 -0.49 1.69
CA VAL A 42 -25.72 -1.67 0.80
C VAL A 42 -27.01 -2.44 1.08
N ARG A 43 -27.34 -2.68 2.35
CA ARG A 43 -28.54 -3.43 2.74
C ARG A 43 -29.85 -2.71 2.42
N GLU A 44 -29.84 -1.38 2.46
CA GLU A 44 -30.99 -0.55 2.07
C GLU A 44 -31.06 -0.28 0.57
N GLU A 45 -30.23 -0.98 -0.23
CA GLU A 45 -30.15 -0.80 -1.68
C GLU A 45 -29.87 0.66 -2.07
N ARG A 46 -29.02 1.33 -1.28
CA ARG A 46 -28.49 2.67 -1.52
C ARG A 46 -27.02 2.58 -2.00
N PRO A 47 -26.76 2.05 -3.20
CA PRO A 47 -25.41 1.79 -3.68
C PRO A 47 -24.56 3.05 -3.79
N PHE A 48 -25.16 4.22 -4.04
CA PHE A 48 -24.44 5.49 -4.15
C PHE A 48 -23.93 6.00 -2.81
N ASP A 49 -24.73 5.86 -1.76
CA ASP A 49 -24.28 6.18 -0.41
C ASP A 49 -23.13 5.26 -0.01
N ALA A 50 -23.21 3.96 -0.35
CA ALA A 50 -22.11 3.03 -0.13
C ALA A 50 -20.84 3.42 -0.90
N ILE A 51 -20.95 3.81 -2.18
CA ILE A 51 -19.82 4.26 -3.00
C ILE A 51 -19.21 5.55 -2.44
N ARG A 52 -20.03 6.54 -2.08
CA ARG A 52 -19.59 7.81 -1.49
C ARG A 52 -18.84 7.58 -0.17
N ILE A 53 -19.39 6.74 0.71
CA ILE A 53 -18.74 6.41 1.98
C ILE A 53 -17.43 5.64 1.74
N ALA A 54 -17.39 4.71 0.76
CA ALA A 54 -16.17 4.02 0.37
C ALA A 54 -15.10 4.98 -0.17
N VAL A 55 -15.51 6.00 -0.90
CA VAL A 55 -14.67 7.10 -1.40
C VAL A 55 -14.08 7.93 -0.25
N GLU A 56 -14.91 8.32 0.72
CA GLU A 56 -14.49 9.05 1.92
C GLU A 56 -13.48 8.23 2.74
N LEU A 57 -13.78 6.95 2.97
CA LEU A 57 -12.93 6.01 3.70
C LEU A 57 -11.54 5.81 3.08
N ASN A 58 -11.43 5.92 1.75
CA ASN A 58 -10.18 5.77 1.02
C ASN A 58 -9.37 7.07 0.89
N GLY A 59 -9.74 8.13 1.63
CA GLY A 59 -8.95 9.35 1.77
C GLY A 59 -9.34 10.48 0.83
N GLY A 60 -10.61 10.53 0.37
CA GLY A 60 -11.18 11.76 -0.20
C GLY A 60 -10.35 12.39 -1.32
N ASN A 61 -9.80 11.59 -2.24
CA ASN A 61 -9.12 12.10 -3.42
C ASN A 61 -10.13 12.92 -4.26
N ALA A 62 -9.71 14.03 -4.87
CA ALA A 62 -10.50 14.77 -5.86
C ALA A 62 -11.14 13.87 -6.95
N MET A 63 -10.47 12.77 -7.29
CA MET A 63 -10.95 11.71 -8.18
C MET A 63 -12.18 10.97 -7.63
N ALA A 64 -12.22 10.77 -6.32
CA ALA A 64 -13.25 10.01 -5.63
C ALA A 64 -14.52 10.87 -5.48
N GLY A 65 -14.37 12.16 -5.16
CA GLY A 65 -15.46 13.15 -5.22
C GLY A 65 -16.01 13.33 -6.64
N PHE A 66 -15.14 13.36 -7.65
CA PHE A 66 -15.54 13.41 -9.06
C PHE A 66 -16.31 12.15 -9.50
N ILE A 67 -15.88 10.94 -9.08
CA ILE A 67 -16.61 9.70 -9.38
C ILE A 67 -18.02 9.74 -8.79
N ALA A 68 -18.17 10.18 -7.54
CA ALA A 68 -19.48 10.34 -6.92
C ALA A 68 -20.36 11.33 -7.70
N GLU A 69 -19.81 12.48 -8.10
CA GLU A 69 -20.50 13.52 -8.87
C GLU A 69 -20.93 13.05 -10.27
N GLN A 70 -20.09 12.30 -10.98
CA GLN A 70 -20.45 11.76 -12.31
C GLN A 70 -21.55 10.70 -12.22
N ILE A 71 -21.55 9.90 -11.15
CA ILE A 71 -22.58 8.91 -10.91
C ILE A 71 -23.92 9.58 -10.57
N GLU A 72 -23.92 10.66 -9.78
CA GLU A 72 -25.11 11.47 -9.51
C GLU A 72 -25.68 12.11 -10.78
N ARG A 73 -24.82 12.66 -11.64
CA ARG A 73 -25.24 13.23 -12.95
C ARG A 73 -25.86 12.20 -13.89
N ALA A 74 -25.29 10.98 -13.94
CA ALA A 74 -25.78 9.88 -14.76
C ALA A 74 -27.25 9.50 -14.48
N PHE A 75 -27.69 9.65 -13.23
CA PHE A 75 -29.05 9.33 -12.81
C PHE A 75 -30.02 10.51 -12.94
N GLN A 76 -29.55 11.74 -12.81
CA GLN A 76 -30.39 12.93 -12.99
C GLN A 76 -30.76 13.18 -14.46
N SER A 77 -29.93 12.73 -15.40
CA SER A 77 -30.25 12.73 -16.82
C SER A 77 -29.60 11.53 -17.51
N PRO A 78 -30.37 10.44 -17.74
CA PRO A 78 -29.90 9.24 -18.44
C PRO A 78 -29.38 9.54 -19.86
N SER A 79 -29.78 10.67 -20.45
CA SER A 79 -29.37 11.14 -21.78
C SER A 79 -28.16 12.09 -21.77
N SER A 80 -27.61 12.47 -20.60
CA SER A 80 -26.51 13.43 -20.50
C SER A 80 -25.10 12.81 -20.50
N LEU A 81 -25.00 11.49 -20.43
CA LEU A 81 -23.76 10.78 -20.74
C LEU A 81 -23.73 10.54 -22.24
N GLU A 82 -23.36 11.57 -23.00
CA GLU A 82 -22.91 11.34 -24.37
C GLU A 82 -21.77 10.31 -24.32
N ASP A 83 -21.87 9.24 -25.12
CA ASP A 83 -20.90 8.14 -25.19
C ASP A 83 -19.43 8.62 -25.34
N LEU A 84 -19.22 9.85 -25.83
CA LEU A 84 -17.92 10.49 -25.92
C LEU A 84 -17.27 10.75 -24.54
N ASP A 85 -18.02 11.16 -23.53
CA ASP A 85 -17.47 11.51 -22.22
C ASP A 85 -17.09 10.27 -21.41
N LEU A 86 -17.89 9.20 -21.50
CA LEU A 86 -17.56 7.92 -20.88
C LEU A 86 -16.37 7.24 -21.59
N ALA A 87 -16.31 7.27 -22.92
CA ALA A 87 -15.19 6.72 -23.69
C ALA A 87 -13.89 7.53 -23.44
N TYR A 88 -13.98 8.86 -23.41
CA TYR A 88 -12.87 9.74 -23.04
C TYR A 88 -12.43 9.51 -21.60
N PHE A 89 -13.37 9.31 -20.67
CA PHE A 89 -13.09 8.99 -19.27
C PHE A 89 -12.42 7.61 -19.12
N LEU A 90 -12.95 6.56 -19.75
CA LEU A 90 -12.35 5.22 -19.75
C LEU A 90 -10.97 5.24 -20.41
N GLN A 91 -10.75 6.09 -21.42
CA GLN A 91 -9.45 6.30 -22.03
C GLN A 91 -8.49 7.04 -21.09
N LYS A 92 -8.94 8.08 -20.39
CA LYS A 92 -8.15 8.84 -19.39
C LYS A 92 -7.84 7.99 -18.15
N PHE A 93 -8.79 7.17 -17.73
CA PHE A 93 -8.66 6.18 -16.66
C PHE A 93 -7.70 5.07 -17.07
N ARG A 94 -7.83 4.49 -18.28
CA ARG A 94 -6.84 3.58 -18.85
C ARG A 94 -5.45 4.22 -18.92
N ARG A 95 -5.33 5.51 -19.25
CA ARG A 95 -4.03 6.22 -19.26
C ARG A 95 -3.45 6.50 -17.86
N ARG A 96 -4.29 6.65 -16.83
CA ARG A 96 -3.86 6.82 -15.43
C ARG A 96 -3.55 5.48 -14.74
N VAL A 97 -4.38 4.46 -14.97
CA VAL A 97 -4.18 3.10 -14.48
C VAL A 97 -3.03 2.44 -15.23
N LYS A 98 -2.88 2.65 -16.54
CA LYS A 98 -1.65 2.33 -17.28
C LYS A 98 -0.68 3.51 -17.17
N GLY A 99 -0.12 3.76 -15.98
CA GLY A 99 1.08 4.60 -15.88
C GLY A 99 2.09 4.20 -16.96
N LYS A 100 2.91 5.14 -17.46
CA LYS A 100 3.75 4.94 -18.67
C LYS A 100 4.26 3.50 -18.77
N HIS A 101 3.88 2.78 -19.83
CA HIS A 101 4.34 1.40 -20.09
C HIS A 101 5.86 1.30 -20.35
N GLY A 102 6.56 2.43 -20.38
CA GLY A 102 8.01 2.47 -20.44
C GLY A 102 8.68 1.97 -19.16
N ASN A 103 9.97 1.65 -19.27
CA ASN A 103 10.81 1.42 -18.10
C ASN A 103 10.96 2.72 -17.30
N LEU A 104 11.21 2.58 -15.99
CA LEU A 104 11.60 3.72 -15.16
C LEU A 104 12.85 4.37 -15.77
N LYS A 105 12.84 5.70 -15.89
CA LYS A 105 14.01 6.45 -16.31
C LYS A 105 15.01 6.55 -15.15
N GLU A 106 16.24 6.94 -15.45
CA GLU A 106 17.26 7.13 -14.41
C GLU A 106 16.84 8.20 -13.38
N SER A 107 16.16 9.26 -13.83
CA SER A 107 15.56 10.28 -12.95
C SER A 107 14.56 9.68 -11.97
N ASP A 108 13.73 8.74 -12.45
CA ASP A 108 12.70 8.09 -11.65
C ASP A 108 13.37 7.17 -10.61
N HIS A 109 14.41 6.44 -11.03
CA HIS A 109 15.23 5.61 -10.15
C HIS A 109 15.92 6.44 -9.06
N ALA A 110 16.48 7.59 -9.42
CA ALA A 110 17.13 8.50 -8.47
C ALA A 110 16.12 9.01 -7.43
N TYR A 111 14.94 9.45 -7.87
CA TYR A 111 13.89 9.94 -6.97
C TYR A 111 13.37 8.85 -6.03
N ILE A 112 13.10 7.63 -6.53
CA ILE A 112 12.66 6.52 -5.69
C ILE A 112 13.75 6.18 -4.65
N ARG A 113 15.03 6.19 -5.03
CA ARG A 113 16.16 5.90 -4.13
C ARG A 113 16.31 6.97 -3.05
N GLU A 114 16.17 8.24 -3.41
CA GLU A 114 16.19 9.36 -2.47
C GLU A 114 15.08 9.21 -1.42
N LYS A 115 13.83 8.97 -1.86
CA LYS A 115 12.70 8.75 -0.95
C LYS A 115 12.88 7.51 -0.08
N TYR A 116 13.39 6.42 -0.66
CA TYR A 116 13.69 5.19 0.06
C TYR A 116 14.74 5.42 1.16
N ASN A 117 15.82 6.15 0.87
CA ASN A 117 16.86 6.47 1.84
C ASN A 117 16.37 7.42 2.94
N ARG A 118 15.59 8.45 2.57
CA ARG A 118 15.00 9.39 3.56
C ARG A 118 14.06 8.70 4.54
N ASN A 119 13.41 7.61 4.14
CA ASN A 119 12.52 6.82 4.99
C ASN A 119 13.21 5.61 5.63
N ASN A 120 14.50 5.71 5.95
CA ASN A 120 15.27 4.64 6.60
C ASN A 120 15.17 3.29 5.87
N GLN A 121 15.22 3.33 4.54
CA GLN A 121 15.17 2.14 3.68
C GLN A 121 13.87 1.32 3.84
N LYS A 122 12.78 1.98 4.22
CA LYS A 122 11.43 1.40 4.31
C LYS A 122 10.45 2.33 3.62
N LEU A 123 9.51 1.75 2.87
CA LEU A 123 8.40 2.48 2.28
C LEU A 123 7.12 1.68 2.46
N THR A 124 6.08 2.33 3.00
CA THR A 124 4.74 1.75 3.10
C THR A 124 4.07 1.66 1.72
N ILE A 125 2.94 0.94 1.64
CA ILE A 125 2.17 0.83 0.40
C ILE A 125 1.71 2.23 -0.05
N ASN A 126 1.19 3.05 0.87
CA ASN A 126 0.73 4.40 0.56
C ASN A 126 1.86 5.30 0.05
N GLN A 127 3.04 5.25 0.68
CA GLN A 127 4.20 6.02 0.22
C GLN A 127 4.67 5.60 -1.18
N LYS A 128 4.62 4.31 -1.50
CA LYS A 128 4.95 3.83 -2.86
C LYS A 128 3.93 4.31 -3.89
N ARG A 129 2.65 4.35 -3.51
CA ARG A 129 1.57 4.89 -4.34
C ARG A 129 1.77 6.39 -4.60
N GLU A 130 2.03 7.19 -3.57
CA GLU A 130 2.34 8.62 -3.71
C GLU A 130 3.54 8.87 -4.63
N ILE A 131 4.60 8.06 -4.52
CA ILE A 131 5.76 8.14 -5.41
C ILE A 131 5.36 7.79 -6.86
N ALA A 132 4.54 6.75 -7.05
CA ALA A 132 4.08 6.35 -8.37
C ALA A 132 3.21 7.43 -9.03
N GLU A 133 2.32 8.06 -8.26
CA GLU A 133 1.50 9.19 -8.68
C GLU A 133 2.35 10.40 -9.05
N HIS A 134 3.34 10.76 -8.22
CA HIS A 134 4.26 11.86 -8.47
C HIS A 134 5.05 11.66 -9.79
N LEU A 135 5.47 10.43 -10.06
CA LEU A 135 6.24 10.09 -11.26
C LEU A 135 5.36 9.81 -12.50
N GLY A 136 4.03 9.68 -12.32
CA GLY A 136 3.12 9.29 -13.39
C GLY A 136 3.37 7.87 -13.93
N VAL A 137 3.84 6.96 -13.08
CA VAL A 137 4.15 5.56 -13.42
C VAL A 137 3.25 4.59 -12.67
N HIS A 138 3.21 3.34 -13.12
CA HIS A 138 2.41 2.31 -12.45
C HIS A 138 3.02 1.92 -11.09
N GLU A 139 2.19 1.77 -10.04
CA GLU A 139 2.64 1.43 -8.68
C GLU A 139 3.53 0.18 -8.64
N SER A 140 3.19 -0.85 -9.43
CA SER A 140 3.98 -2.08 -9.56
C SER A 140 5.45 -1.86 -9.93
N LYS A 141 5.78 -0.81 -10.71
CA LYS A 141 7.16 -0.48 -11.08
C LYS A 141 7.94 0.03 -9.87
N VAL A 142 7.34 0.92 -9.08
CA VAL A 142 7.92 1.41 -7.82
C VAL A 142 8.09 0.24 -6.84
N HIS A 143 7.07 -0.61 -6.71
CA HIS A 143 7.10 -1.80 -5.87
C HIS A 143 8.26 -2.74 -6.24
N SER A 144 8.39 -3.09 -7.52
CA SER A 144 9.45 -3.95 -8.03
C SER A 144 10.83 -3.36 -7.77
N TYR A 145 11.02 -2.07 -8.04
CA TYR A 145 12.30 -1.41 -7.81
C TYR A 145 12.69 -1.35 -6.33
N VAL A 146 11.75 -1.03 -5.44
CA VAL A 146 11.99 -1.01 -3.98
C VAL A 146 12.33 -2.41 -3.45
N ASN A 147 11.68 -3.45 -3.96
CA ASN A 147 12.02 -4.83 -3.59
C ASN A 147 13.45 -5.18 -4.01
N ASN A 148 13.84 -4.82 -5.24
CA ASN A 148 15.21 -5.02 -5.73
C ASN A 148 16.25 -4.27 -4.88
N LEU A 149 15.97 -3.04 -4.43
CA LEU A 149 16.85 -2.30 -3.53
C LEU A 149 17.05 -3.04 -2.20
N ARG A 150 15.95 -3.52 -1.60
CA ARG A 150 15.98 -4.29 -0.36
C ARG A 150 16.76 -5.58 -0.51
N ASP A 151 16.58 -6.30 -1.61
CA ASP A 151 17.27 -7.58 -1.84
C ASP A 151 18.77 -7.39 -2.08
N ARG A 152 19.16 -6.31 -2.77
CA ARG A 152 20.58 -5.92 -2.91
C ARG A 152 21.22 -5.62 -1.55
N LEU A 153 20.54 -4.85 -0.70
CA LEU A 153 21.01 -4.54 0.66
C LEU A 153 21.20 -5.82 1.48
N ARG A 154 20.20 -6.72 1.47
CA ARG A 154 20.29 -8.02 2.15
C ARG A 154 21.44 -8.88 1.64
N LYS A 155 21.69 -8.89 0.34
CA LYS A 155 22.79 -9.64 -0.27
C LYS A 155 24.15 -9.05 0.13
N GLN A 156 24.26 -7.73 0.18
CA GLN A 156 25.48 -7.05 0.60
C GLN A 156 25.78 -7.30 2.07
N GLN A 157 24.75 -7.25 2.93
CA GLN A 157 24.89 -7.54 4.36
C GLN A 157 25.37 -8.97 4.60
N ARG A 158 24.75 -9.97 3.96
CA ARG A 158 25.20 -11.37 4.08
C ARG A 158 26.65 -11.59 3.66
N ARG A 159 27.10 -10.91 2.60
CA ARG A 159 28.50 -10.98 2.16
C ARG A 159 29.47 -10.39 3.19
N ARG A 160 29.08 -9.31 3.87
CA ARG A 160 29.90 -8.71 4.93
C ARG A 160 29.98 -9.62 6.15
N GLU A 161 28.84 -10.13 6.60
CA GLU A 161 28.78 -11.09 7.72
C GLU A 161 29.60 -12.35 7.44
N GLN A 162 29.58 -12.86 6.20
CA GLN A 162 30.38 -14.01 5.81
C GLN A 162 31.88 -13.68 5.76
N ALA A 163 32.27 -12.52 5.21
CA ALA A 163 33.66 -12.09 5.19
C ALA A 163 34.23 -11.83 6.60
N GLU A 164 33.42 -11.29 7.52
CA GLU A 164 33.80 -11.08 8.92
C GLU A 164 33.98 -12.41 9.67
N LYS A 165 33.12 -13.41 9.40
CA LYS A 165 33.30 -14.77 9.94
C LYS A 165 34.58 -15.42 9.42
N GLU A 166 34.79 -15.40 8.10
CA GLU A 166 36.01 -15.96 7.50
C GLU A 166 37.29 -15.26 7.98
N ALA A 167 37.24 -13.94 8.20
CA ALA A 167 38.36 -13.19 8.77
C ALA A 167 38.61 -13.59 10.24
N SER A 168 37.55 -13.75 11.03
CA SER A 168 37.66 -14.16 12.45
C SER A 168 38.22 -15.58 12.58
N GLU A 169 37.75 -16.53 11.76
CA GLU A 169 38.23 -17.92 11.73
C GLU A 169 39.72 -18.01 11.32
N ARG A 170 40.18 -17.17 10.37
CA ARG A 170 41.60 -17.11 9.99
C ARG A 170 42.48 -16.58 11.12
N ILE A 171 42.00 -15.60 11.86
CA ILE A 171 42.72 -15.03 13.01
C ILE A 171 42.80 -16.09 14.13
N GLU A 172 41.70 -16.74 14.48
CA GLU A 172 41.67 -17.80 15.49
C GLU A 172 42.53 -19.01 15.12
N GLY A 173 42.49 -19.45 13.86
CA GLY A 173 43.36 -20.53 13.36
C GLY A 173 44.83 -20.18 13.42
N SER A 174 45.20 -18.93 13.15
CA SER A 174 46.58 -18.45 13.27
C SER A 174 47.06 -18.44 14.73
N TYR A 175 46.21 -18.06 15.69
CA TYR A 175 46.54 -18.12 17.12
C TYR A 175 46.68 -19.56 17.62
N GLN A 176 45.82 -20.48 17.16
CA GLN A 176 45.93 -21.90 17.50
C GLN A 176 47.21 -22.54 16.94
N SER A 177 47.60 -22.25 15.70
CA SER A 177 48.88 -22.72 15.13
C SER A 177 50.10 -22.17 15.85
N MET A 178 50.09 -20.90 16.29
CA MET A 178 51.20 -20.34 17.08
C MET A 178 51.29 -20.96 18.48
N SER A 179 50.15 -21.21 19.14
CA SER A 179 50.13 -21.85 20.46
C SER A 179 50.67 -23.29 20.44
N SER A 180 50.34 -24.06 19.39
CA SER A 180 50.83 -25.43 19.21
C SER A 180 52.31 -25.51 18.82
N LEU A 181 52.84 -24.51 18.11
CA LEU A 181 54.29 -24.38 17.87
C LEU A 181 55.07 -24.00 19.15
N SER A 182 54.49 -23.20 20.06
CA SER A 182 55.16 -22.82 21.31
C SER A 182 55.25 -23.97 22.33
N ASN A 183 54.26 -24.87 22.34
CA ASN A 183 54.28 -26.04 23.22
C ASN A 183 55.35 -27.06 22.81
N ASN A 184 55.61 -27.22 21.50
CA ASN A 184 56.64 -28.15 21.02
C ASN A 184 58.09 -27.66 21.25
N PHE A 185 58.30 -26.36 21.51
CA PHE A 185 59.62 -25.81 21.82
C PHE A 185 59.94 -25.78 23.32
N SER A 186 58.97 -26.07 24.19
CA SER A 186 59.13 -26.03 25.65
C SER A 186 59.41 -27.41 26.27
N GLU A 187 59.41 -28.48 25.47
CA GLU A 187 59.67 -29.87 25.89
C GLU A 187 61.03 -30.44 25.43
N SER A 188 61.96 -29.58 24.95
CA SER A 188 63.33 -29.99 24.57
C SER A 188 64.38 -29.58 25.60
#